data_AF-A0A159Z5B2-F1
#
_entry.id   AF-A0A159Z5B2-F1
#
_cell.length_a   1.000
_cell.length_b   1.000
_cell.length_c   1.000
_cell.angle_alpha   90.00
_cell.angle_beta   90.00
_cell.angle_gamma   90.00
#
_symmetry.space_group_name_H-M   'P 1'
#
loop_
_entity.id
_entity.type
_entity.pdbx_description
1 polymer ?
#
loop_
_entity_poly.entity_id
_entity_poly.type
_entity_poly.pdbx_seq_one_letter_code
_entity_poly.pdbx_strand_id
1 'polypeptide(L)'
;MFGAAGEAVAGAFAPVSVGGSFTPAHGHGAGAEEGAHAGFAYTVTGRMAPTGSPWDRALLVPVEGVWEVHGLANGHTPDDPRIGPPFVPDLMPGTPAVLVHATELWGNYALKSRFTRSDLMAFFPGTVLAQLHGLMRDLRSAMSLMAVLTQVLVTLSVLIGLMILVRLIARSLALLRAIGAPLRFVFAVVWAYSAALILSGAGLGLALGWGAARAISAAVTARTDVLVQANLGWPEAHLVAGFISLTLFMALLPAWLAVRRPLLTDLRT
;
A
#
# COMPACT_ATOMS: atom_id res chain seq x y z
N MET A 1 -28.30 12.80 11.08
CA MET A 1 -28.21 12.94 12.56
C MET A 1 -29.05 11.83 13.16
N PHE A 2 -28.66 11.32 14.33
CA PHE A 2 -29.40 10.30 15.06
C PHE A 2 -30.65 10.91 15.70
N GLY A 3 -31.75 10.16 15.72
CA GLY A 3 -32.99 10.53 16.42
C GLY A 3 -33.07 9.99 17.85
N ALA A 4 -32.35 8.91 18.15
CA ALA A 4 -32.34 8.26 19.47
C ALA A 4 -31.01 7.53 19.75
N ALA A 5 -30.75 7.21 21.02
CA ALA A 5 -29.52 6.55 21.48
C ALA A 5 -29.34 5.13 20.92
N GLY A 6 -30.43 4.44 20.56
CA GLY A 6 -30.44 3.11 19.95
C GLY A 6 -30.26 3.10 18.43
N GLU A 7 -30.00 4.24 17.79
CA GLU A 7 -29.82 4.30 16.34
C GLU A 7 -28.36 4.12 15.91
N ALA A 8 -28.18 3.62 14.68
CA ALA A 8 -26.89 3.56 14.02
C ALA A 8 -26.97 4.05 12.58
N VAL A 9 -25.85 4.56 12.07
CA VAL A 9 -25.66 4.86 10.65
C VAL A 9 -24.54 3.98 10.12
N ALA A 10 -24.84 3.22 9.08
CA ALA A 10 -23.88 2.34 8.44
C ALA A 10 -23.02 3.09 7.41
N GLY A 11 -21.73 2.75 7.35
CA GLY A 11 -20.88 3.08 6.22
C GLY A 11 -21.40 2.44 4.92
N ALA A 12 -20.99 2.98 3.77
CA ALA A 12 -21.47 2.55 2.45
C ALA A 12 -21.31 1.04 2.17
N PHE A 13 -20.27 0.43 2.73
CA PHE A 13 -19.87 -0.98 2.58
C PHE A 13 -19.92 -1.76 3.90
N ALA A 14 -20.52 -1.22 4.96
CA ALA A 14 -20.71 -1.96 6.20
C ALA A 14 -21.68 -3.14 5.99
N PRO A 15 -21.44 -4.31 6.61
CA PRO A 15 -22.19 -5.55 6.35
C PRO A 15 -23.57 -5.60 7.05
N VAL A 16 -24.25 -4.45 7.17
CA VAL A 16 -25.55 -4.31 7.84
C VAL A 16 -26.43 -3.36 7.05
N SER A 17 -27.63 -3.78 6.69
CA SER A 17 -28.59 -2.99 5.91
C SER A 17 -29.36 -1.98 6.78
N VAL A 18 -29.88 -0.93 6.15
CA VAL A 18 -30.88 -0.05 6.79
C VAL A 18 -32.10 -0.89 7.19
N GLY A 19 -32.62 -0.64 8.39
CA GLY A 19 -33.66 -1.44 9.06
C GLY A 19 -33.12 -2.70 9.77
N GLY A 20 -31.85 -3.06 9.56
CA GLY A 20 -31.20 -4.14 10.29
C GLY A 20 -30.83 -3.74 11.71
N SER A 21 -30.65 -4.73 12.59
CA SER A 21 -30.20 -4.55 13.96
C SER A 21 -28.91 -5.31 14.24
N PHE A 22 -28.09 -4.81 15.16
CA PHE A 22 -26.90 -5.51 15.64
C PHE A 22 -26.65 -5.25 17.13
N THR A 23 -26.05 -6.22 17.81
CA THR A 23 -25.61 -6.08 19.19
C THR A 23 -24.12 -5.74 19.20
N PRO A 24 -23.69 -4.67 19.90
CA PRO A 24 -22.28 -4.32 19.99
C PRO A 24 -21.49 -5.38 20.77
N ALA A 25 -20.18 -5.47 20.51
CA ALA A 25 -19.25 -6.32 21.25
C ALA A 25 -17.90 -5.60 21.41
N HIS A 26 -17.13 -5.99 22.42
CA HIS A 26 -15.74 -5.56 22.55
C HIS A 26 -14.84 -6.43 21.67
N GLY A 27 -13.89 -5.81 20.95
CA GLY A 27 -12.99 -6.52 20.05
C GLY A 27 -13.62 -6.89 18.70
N HIS A 28 -12.90 -7.69 17.91
CA HIS A 28 -13.34 -8.18 16.60
C HIS A 28 -12.80 -9.59 16.33
N GLY A 29 -13.53 -10.39 15.54
CA GLY A 29 -13.13 -11.73 15.14
C GLY A 29 -13.00 -12.70 16.32
N ALA A 30 -11.96 -13.53 16.33
CA ALA A 30 -11.75 -14.55 17.37
C ALA A 30 -11.48 -13.98 18.78
N GLY A 31 -11.22 -12.67 18.89
CA GLY A 31 -11.08 -11.97 20.17
C GLY A 31 -12.30 -11.16 20.58
N ALA A 32 -13.44 -11.33 19.90
CA ALA A 32 -14.66 -10.64 20.25
C ALA A 32 -15.28 -11.23 21.52
N GLU A 33 -15.64 -10.38 22.48
CA GLU A 33 -16.44 -10.76 23.64
C GLU A 33 -17.92 -10.77 23.25
N GLU A 34 -18.31 -11.84 22.54
CA GLU A 34 -19.69 -12.04 22.11
C GLU A 34 -20.62 -12.13 23.34
N GLY A 35 -21.64 -11.26 23.38
CA GLY A 35 -22.61 -11.21 24.48
C GLY A 35 -22.32 -10.19 25.58
N ALA A 36 -21.21 -9.43 25.52
CA ALA A 36 -20.90 -8.36 26.49
C ALA A 36 -22.03 -7.34 26.67
N HIS A 37 -22.85 -7.16 25.64
CA HIS A 37 -23.98 -6.23 25.60
C HIS A 37 -25.31 -6.91 25.24
N ALA A 38 -25.49 -8.18 25.65
CA ALA A 38 -26.72 -8.92 25.41
C ALA A 38 -27.94 -8.18 25.98
N GLY A 39 -29.00 -8.04 25.17
CA GLY A 39 -30.21 -7.29 25.53
C GLY A 39 -30.25 -5.85 25.02
N PHE A 40 -29.14 -5.34 24.46
CA PHE A 40 -29.10 -4.07 23.73
C PHE A 40 -28.82 -4.32 22.25
N ALA A 41 -29.54 -3.61 21.39
CA ALA A 41 -29.34 -3.67 19.95
C ALA A 41 -29.51 -2.27 19.33
N TYR A 42 -28.56 -1.90 18.47
CA TYR A 42 -28.70 -0.73 17.63
C TYR A 42 -29.55 -1.07 16.41
N THR A 43 -30.37 -0.13 15.94
CA THR A 43 -31.08 -0.22 14.65
C THR A 43 -30.47 0.73 13.65
N VAL A 44 -30.12 0.22 12.47
CA VAL A 44 -29.51 1.02 11.41
C VAL A 44 -30.58 1.85 10.72
N THR A 45 -30.57 3.17 10.92
CA THR A 45 -31.57 4.10 10.36
C THR A 45 -31.10 4.79 9.08
N GLY A 46 -29.81 4.73 8.77
CA GLY A 46 -29.25 5.36 7.59
C GLY A 46 -27.98 4.70 7.08
N ARG A 47 -27.61 5.05 5.85
CA ARG A 47 -26.35 4.64 5.23
C ARG A 47 -25.66 5.84 4.59
N MET A 48 -24.36 5.96 4.83
CA MET A 48 -23.51 7.01 4.28
C MET A 48 -23.26 6.81 2.78
N ALA A 49 -23.01 7.91 2.07
CA ALA A 49 -22.42 7.84 0.74
C ALA A 49 -20.96 7.33 0.82
N PRO A 50 -20.43 6.68 -0.23
CA PRO A 50 -19.03 6.24 -0.26
C PRO A 50 -18.06 7.42 -0.15
N THR A 51 -17.04 7.28 0.69
CA THR A 51 -16.03 8.30 0.98
C THR A 51 -14.61 7.87 0.60
N GLY A 52 -14.38 6.57 0.35
CA GLY A 52 -13.06 6.00 0.11
C GLY A 52 -12.18 5.92 1.37
N SER A 53 -12.78 6.02 2.55
CA SER A 53 -12.09 6.01 3.85
C SER A 53 -12.59 4.86 4.73
N PRO A 54 -11.92 4.55 5.86
CA PRO A 54 -12.37 3.51 6.79
C PRO A 54 -13.82 3.70 7.28
N TRP A 55 -14.35 4.93 7.22
CA TRP A 55 -15.74 5.22 7.55
C TRP A 55 -16.75 4.47 6.66
N ASP A 56 -16.36 4.06 5.44
CA ASP A 56 -17.24 3.31 4.55
C ASP A 56 -17.59 1.92 5.09
N ARG A 57 -16.81 1.37 6.03
CA ARG A 57 -17.10 0.08 6.69
C ARG A 57 -17.50 0.23 8.15
N ALA A 58 -17.51 1.44 8.69
CA ALA A 58 -17.82 1.69 10.09
C ALA A 58 -19.33 1.64 10.37
N LEU A 59 -19.69 1.34 11.62
CA LEU A 59 -21.02 1.60 12.17
C LEU A 59 -20.89 2.77 13.14
N LEU A 60 -21.56 3.87 12.83
CA LEU A 60 -21.55 5.07 13.66
C LEU A 60 -22.76 5.03 14.59
N VAL A 61 -22.51 5.24 15.87
CA VAL A 61 -23.52 5.24 16.93
C VAL A 61 -23.38 6.51 17.78
N PRO A 62 -24.47 7.01 18.39
CA PRO A 62 -24.39 8.06 19.38
C PRO A 62 -23.63 7.58 20.62
N VAL A 63 -22.87 8.47 21.26
CA VAL A 63 -22.05 8.12 22.45
C VAL A 63 -22.93 7.78 23.64
N GLU A 64 -24.13 8.34 23.68
CA GLU A 64 -25.18 8.12 24.66
C GLU A 64 -25.59 6.65 24.72
N GLY A 65 -25.76 6.00 23.55
CA GLY A 65 -26.05 4.57 23.48
C GLY A 65 -24.91 3.72 24.06
N VAL A 66 -23.66 4.17 23.90
CA VAL A 66 -22.49 3.52 24.50
C VAL A 66 -22.50 3.71 26.02
N TRP A 67 -22.86 4.87 26.54
CA TRP A 67 -22.98 5.07 27.98
C TRP A 67 -24.12 4.24 28.59
N GLU A 68 -25.30 4.26 27.98
CA GLU A 68 -26.49 3.54 28.44
C GLU A 68 -26.28 2.02 28.47
N VAL A 69 -25.66 1.44 27.44
CA VAL A 69 -25.37 0.00 27.42
C VAL A 69 -24.36 -0.44 28.49
N HIS A 70 -23.56 0.50 29.00
CA HIS A 70 -22.65 0.29 30.14
C HIS A 70 -23.29 0.68 31.49
N GLY A 71 -24.59 0.99 31.52
CA GLY A 71 -25.32 1.37 32.73
C GLY A 71 -24.94 2.75 33.29
N LEU A 72 -24.36 3.61 32.47
CA LEU A 72 -23.96 4.97 32.84
C LEU A 72 -25.07 5.97 32.47
N ALA A 73 -25.02 7.17 33.06
CA ALA A 73 -25.90 8.26 32.67
C ALA A 73 -25.63 8.71 31.22
N ASN A 74 -26.66 9.16 30.50
CA ASN A 74 -26.54 9.51 29.09
C ASN A 74 -26.17 10.98 28.83
N GLY A 75 -25.82 11.75 29.87
CA GLY A 75 -25.52 13.17 29.77
C GLY A 75 -26.73 14.11 29.76
N HIS A 76 -27.96 13.59 29.84
CA HIS A 76 -29.20 14.36 29.81
C HIS A 76 -30.09 14.07 31.03
N THR A 77 -30.97 15.01 31.38
CA THR A 77 -32.01 14.77 32.39
C THR A 77 -33.02 13.74 31.88
N PRO A 78 -33.72 12.98 32.75
CA PRO A 78 -34.65 11.92 32.32
C PRO A 78 -35.73 12.35 31.31
N ASP A 79 -36.15 13.61 31.34
CA ASP A 79 -37.18 14.16 30.46
C ASP A 79 -36.63 14.83 29.19
N ASP A 80 -35.31 14.83 28.96
CA ASP A 80 -34.67 15.42 27.77
C ASP A 80 -34.24 14.30 26.80
N PRO A 81 -35.01 14.05 25.72
CA PRO A 81 -34.72 12.99 24.75
C PRO A 81 -33.63 13.38 23.72
N ARG A 82 -32.94 14.50 23.92
CA ARG A 82 -31.91 14.98 23.00
C ARG A 82 -30.77 13.96 22.86
N ILE A 83 -30.22 13.91 21.66
CA ILE A 83 -28.93 13.27 21.36
C ILE A 83 -27.92 14.34 21.00
N GLY A 84 -26.74 14.26 21.60
CA GLY A 84 -25.63 15.16 21.41
C GLY A 84 -25.65 16.37 22.35
N PRO A 85 -24.65 17.27 22.21
CA PRO A 85 -24.46 18.39 23.11
C PRO A 85 -25.63 19.40 23.08
N PRO A 86 -25.81 20.22 24.13
CA PRO A 86 -24.98 20.25 25.35
C PRO A 86 -25.35 19.14 26.36
N PHE A 87 -24.33 18.58 27.00
CA PHE A 87 -24.46 17.61 28.08
C PHE A 87 -24.49 18.30 29.45
N VAL A 88 -25.25 17.73 30.39
CA VAL A 88 -25.24 18.13 31.80
C VAL A 88 -23.96 17.59 32.45
N PRO A 89 -23.07 18.45 33.00
CA PRO A 89 -21.76 18.02 33.50
C PRO A 89 -21.81 16.88 34.53
N ASP A 90 -22.75 16.93 35.47
CA ASP A 90 -22.89 15.91 36.52
C ASP A 90 -23.44 14.57 36.01
N LEU A 91 -24.05 14.57 34.82
CA LEU A 91 -24.62 13.37 34.18
C LEU A 91 -23.75 12.86 33.03
N MET A 92 -22.62 13.50 32.73
CA MET A 92 -21.71 13.12 31.66
C MET A 92 -20.65 12.15 32.20
N PRO A 93 -20.65 10.86 31.82
CA PRO A 93 -19.70 9.87 32.37
C PRO A 93 -18.24 10.09 31.93
N GLY A 94 -18.04 10.88 30.86
CA GLY A 94 -16.74 11.14 30.26
C GLY A 94 -16.62 10.53 28.86
N THR A 95 -15.53 10.86 28.17
CA THR A 95 -15.22 10.38 26.81
C THR A 95 -13.80 9.79 26.80
N PRO A 96 -13.56 8.71 26.03
CA PRO A 96 -12.22 8.12 25.91
C PRO A 96 -11.21 9.06 25.22
N ALA A 97 -11.69 10.07 24.49
CA ALA A 97 -10.84 11.05 23.83
C ALA A 97 -11.49 12.44 23.80
N VAL A 98 -10.66 13.48 23.97
CA VAL A 98 -11.07 14.89 23.84
C VAL A 98 -10.10 15.59 22.89
N LEU A 99 -10.65 16.34 21.94
CA LEU A 99 -9.87 17.27 21.14
C LEU A 99 -9.86 18.63 21.84
N VAL A 100 -8.68 19.10 22.24
CA VAL A 100 -8.50 20.41 22.87
C VAL A 100 -7.62 21.26 21.97
N HIS A 101 -8.04 22.51 21.75
CA HIS A 101 -7.27 23.52 21.03
C HIS A 101 -7.13 24.75 21.94
N ALA A 102 -5.91 25.08 22.32
CA ALA A 102 -5.60 26.34 22.99
C ALA A 102 -5.56 27.50 21.99
N THR A 103 -5.94 28.69 22.43
CA THR A 103 -5.89 29.92 21.62
C THR A 103 -4.48 30.25 21.16
N GLU A 104 -3.48 30.02 22.02
CA GLU A 104 -2.07 30.23 21.69
C GLU A 104 -1.33 28.90 21.43
N LEU A 105 -0.35 28.95 20.51
CA LEU A 105 0.47 27.79 20.17
C LEU A 105 1.17 27.17 21.39
N TRP A 106 1.75 27.99 22.27
CA TRP A 106 2.45 27.50 23.47
C TRP A 106 1.49 26.75 24.41
N GLY A 107 0.22 27.15 24.46
CA GLY A 107 -0.81 26.50 25.28
C GLY A 107 -1.03 25.05 24.86
N ASN A 108 -1.01 24.77 23.55
CA ASN A 108 -1.12 23.40 23.04
C ASN A 108 0.04 22.50 23.52
N TYR A 109 1.26 23.02 23.55
CA TYR A 109 2.43 22.28 24.06
C TYR A 109 2.39 22.11 25.58
N ALA A 110 1.95 23.13 26.33
CA ALA A 110 1.77 23.05 27.78
C ALA A 110 0.71 22.01 28.15
N LEU A 111 -0.44 22.02 27.45
CA LEU A 111 -1.48 21.00 27.61
C LEU A 111 -0.95 19.61 27.28
N LYS A 112 -0.26 19.44 26.15
CA LYS A 112 0.36 18.16 25.81
C LYS A 112 1.28 17.67 26.93
N SER A 113 2.19 18.52 27.41
CA SER A 113 3.11 18.15 28.50
C SER A 113 2.39 17.77 29.80
N ARG A 114 1.32 18.47 30.15
CA ARG A 114 0.57 18.25 31.41
C ARG A 114 -0.31 16.99 31.38
N PHE A 115 -0.81 16.64 30.20
CA PHE A 115 -1.73 15.52 29.98
C PHE A 115 -1.07 14.29 29.33
N THR A 116 0.26 14.29 29.16
CA THR A 116 1.04 13.06 28.96
C THR A 116 1.46 12.52 30.34
N ARG A 117 0.71 11.54 30.85
CA ARG A 117 0.90 10.89 32.17
C ARG A 117 0.77 9.37 32.03
N SER A 118 0.89 8.62 33.13
CA SER A 118 0.72 7.16 33.12
C SER A 118 -0.72 6.72 32.80
N ASP A 119 -1.70 7.57 33.09
CA ASP A 119 -3.14 7.33 32.92
C ASP A 119 -3.73 7.97 31.65
N LEU A 120 -3.01 8.92 31.03
CA LEU A 120 -3.50 9.74 29.92
C LEU A 120 -2.40 10.02 28.91
N MET A 121 -2.75 9.99 27.63
CA MET A 121 -1.82 10.30 26.54
C MET A 121 -2.32 11.49 25.72
N ALA A 122 -1.69 12.65 25.90
CA ALA A 122 -1.83 13.76 24.98
C ALA A 122 -0.81 13.67 23.83
N PHE A 123 -1.28 13.75 22.59
CA PHE A 123 -0.46 13.75 21.38
C PHE A 123 -0.97 14.74 20.35
N PHE A 124 -0.11 15.14 19.41
CA PHE A 124 -0.53 15.91 18.24
C PHE A 124 -0.76 14.95 17.08
N PRO A 125 -1.98 14.87 16.53
CA PRO A 125 -2.27 13.98 15.41
C PRO A 125 -1.33 14.18 14.23
N GLY A 126 -1.00 15.45 13.90
CA GLY A 126 -0.08 15.78 12.83
C GLY A 126 1.34 15.25 13.04
N THR A 127 1.85 15.24 14.28
CA THR A 127 3.17 14.69 14.59
C THR A 127 3.19 13.17 14.44
N VAL A 128 2.14 12.48 14.89
CA VAL A 128 2.03 11.02 14.75
C VAL A 128 1.94 10.64 13.27
N LEU A 129 1.12 11.35 12.49
CA LEU A 129 1.04 11.13 11.04
C LEU A 129 2.38 11.39 10.33
N ALA A 130 3.10 12.45 10.72
CA ALA A 130 4.43 12.73 10.18
C ALA A 130 5.44 11.62 10.53
N GLN A 131 5.39 11.08 11.74
CA GLN A 131 6.23 9.95 12.15
C GLN A 131 5.90 8.68 11.36
N LEU A 132 4.61 8.36 11.18
CA LEU A 132 4.19 7.22 10.36
C LEU A 132 4.63 7.36 8.91
N HIS A 133 4.46 8.54 8.30
CA HIS A 133 4.98 8.82 6.96
C HIS A 133 6.51 8.76 6.89
N GLY A 134 7.20 9.20 7.93
CA GLY A 134 8.66 9.06 8.07
C GLY A 134 9.10 7.60 8.06
N LEU A 135 8.45 6.75 8.85
CA LEU A 135 8.71 5.30 8.87
C LEU A 135 8.47 4.66 7.49
N MET A 136 7.35 5.02 6.83
CA MET A 136 7.05 4.53 5.47
C MET A 136 8.10 4.97 4.45
N ARG A 137 8.62 6.20 4.57
CA ARG A 137 9.72 6.71 3.74
C ARG A 137 11.01 5.94 4.00
N ASP A 138 11.35 5.66 5.24
CA ASP A 138 12.58 4.95 5.61
C ASP A 138 12.54 3.49 5.10
N LEU A 139 11.40 2.82 5.27
CA LEU A 139 11.13 1.50 4.68
C LEU A 139 11.30 1.53 3.15
N ARG A 140 10.71 2.51 2.47
CA ARG A 140 10.87 2.69 1.03
C ARG A 140 12.34 2.89 0.63
N SER A 141 13.09 3.67 1.39
CA SER A 141 14.52 3.92 1.13
C SER A 141 15.33 2.63 1.25
N ALA A 142 15.10 1.83 2.28
CA ALA A 142 15.77 0.54 2.45
C ALA A 142 15.42 -0.43 1.32
N MET A 143 14.14 -0.51 0.93
CA MET A 143 13.71 -1.35 -0.20
C MET A 143 14.28 -0.87 -1.53
N SER A 144 14.40 0.45 -1.75
CA SER A 144 15.01 1.01 -2.95
C SER A 144 16.50 0.66 -3.05
N LEU A 145 17.23 0.70 -1.94
CA LEU A 145 18.63 0.24 -1.90
C LEU A 145 18.75 -1.24 -2.28
N MET A 146 17.91 -2.10 -1.69
CA MET A 146 17.87 -3.53 -2.05
C MET A 146 17.55 -3.73 -3.53
N ALA A 147 16.59 -2.98 -4.07
CA ALA A 147 16.22 -3.02 -5.48
C ALA A 147 17.38 -2.60 -6.40
N VAL A 148 18.13 -1.55 -6.05
CA VAL A 148 19.30 -1.13 -6.84
C VAL A 148 20.40 -2.19 -6.82
N LEU A 149 20.67 -2.78 -5.66
CA LEU A 149 21.67 -3.85 -5.53
C LEU A 149 21.30 -5.08 -6.36
N THR A 150 20.05 -5.54 -6.28
CA THR A 150 19.57 -6.66 -7.11
C THR A 150 19.58 -6.29 -8.59
N GLN A 151 19.29 -5.03 -8.93
CA GLN A 151 19.33 -4.57 -10.32
C GLN A 151 20.74 -4.62 -10.93
N VAL A 152 21.76 -4.24 -10.16
CA VAL A 152 23.16 -4.37 -10.59
C VAL A 152 23.49 -5.84 -10.85
N LEU A 153 23.11 -6.73 -9.94
CA LEU A 153 23.32 -8.17 -10.09
C LEU A 153 22.63 -8.71 -11.34
N VAL A 154 21.35 -8.39 -11.54
CA VAL A 154 20.57 -8.80 -12.72
C VAL A 154 21.20 -8.26 -14.01
N THR A 155 21.64 -7.00 -14.03
CA THR A 155 22.28 -6.40 -15.20
C THR A 155 23.56 -7.15 -15.58
N LEU A 156 24.40 -7.50 -14.59
CA LEU A 156 25.60 -8.31 -14.80
C LEU A 156 25.26 -9.72 -15.29
N SER A 157 24.25 -10.35 -14.71
CA SER A 157 23.77 -11.67 -15.14
C SER A 157 23.27 -11.66 -16.59
N VAL A 158 22.51 -10.62 -16.98
CA VAL A 158 22.06 -10.43 -18.36
C VAL A 158 23.25 -10.27 -19.30
N LEU A 159 24.25 -9.44 -18.95
CA LEU A 159 25.45 -9.27 -19.78
C LEU A 159 26.20 -10.60 -19.96
N ILE A 160 26.43 -11.35 -18.89
CA ILE A 160 27.08 -12.67 -18.96
C ILE A 160 26.25 -13.64 -19.82
N GLY A 161 24.94 -13.68 -19.62
CA GLY A 161 24.02 -14.51 -20.39
C GLY A 161 24.05 -14.19 -21.88
N LEU A 162 23.98 -12.90 -22.25
CA LEU A 162 24.13 -12.45 -23.63
C LEU A 162 25.49 -12.83 -24.21
N MET A 163 26.55 -12.78 -23.41
CA MET A 163 27.89 -13.17 -23.85
C MET A 163 28.01 -14.66 -24.11
N ILE A 164 27.39 -15.50 -23.29
CA ILE A 164 27.29 -16.94 -23.50
C ILE A 164 26.46 -17.22 -24.75
N LEU A 165 25.33 -16.53 -24.92
CA LEU A 165 24.42 -16.71 -26.05
C LEU A 165 25.12 -16.43 -27.38
N VAL A 166 25.87 -15.33 -27.47
CA VAL A 166 26.69 -15.01 -28.65
C VAL A 166 27.73 -16.10 -28.94
N ARG A 167 28.34 -16.69 -27.90
CA ARG A 167 29.28 -17.82 -28.06
C ARG A 167 28.59 -19.05 -28.64
N LEU A 168 27.38 -19.36 -28.19
CA LEU A 168 26.61 -20.52 -28.65
C LEU A 168 26.21 -20.39 -30.13
N ILE A 169 25.91 -19.18 -30.60
CA ILE A 169 25.52 -18.93 -32.00
C ILE A 169 26.68 -18.50 -32.90
N ALA A 170 27.92 -18.48 -32.40
CA ALA A 170 29.09 -17.96 -33.12
C ALA A 170 29.32 -18.64 -34.47
N ARG A 171 29.16 -19.98 -34.52
CA ARG A 171 29.30 -20.76 -35.76
C ARG A 171 28.29 -20.35 -36.83
N SER A 172 27.04 -20.13 -36.45
CA SER A 172 25.99 -19.64 -37.36
C SER A 172 26.30 -18.24 -37.90
N LEU A 173 26.84 -17.35 -37.05
CA LEU A 173 27.28 -16.01 -37.45
C LEU A 173 28.50 -16.08 -38.39
N ALA A 174 29.42 -17.01 -38.16
CA ALA A 174 30.59 -17.23 -39.03
C ALA A 174 30.17 -17.75 -40.42
N LEU A 175 29.21 -18.68 -40.49
CA LEU A 175 28.62 -19.15 -41.75
C LEU A 175 27.95 -18.01 -42.52
N LEU A 176 27.18 -17.17 -41.84
CA LEU A 176 26.53 -16.00 -42.42
C LEU A 176 27.55 -15.00 -43.00
N ARG A 177 28.69 -14.81 -42.33
CA ARG A 177 29.82 -14.01 -42.87
C ARG A 177 30.51 -14.68 -44.04
N ALA A 178 30.67 -16.01 -44.03
CA ALA A 178 31.33 -16.76 -45.09
C ALA A 178 30.55 -16.66 -46.43
N ILE A 179 29.23 -16.57 -46.38
CA ILE A 179 28.38 -16.35 -47.56
C ILE A 179 28.26 -14.86 -47.96
N GLY A 180 29.02 -13.97 -47.33
CA GLY A 180 29.16 -12.57 -47.76
C GLY A 180 28.38 -11.53 -46.94
N ALA A 181 27.79 -11.89 -45.79
CA ALA A 181 27.09 -10.90 -44.97
C ALA A 181 28.04 -9.82 -44.43
N PRO A 182 27.68 -8.53 -44.54
CA PRO A 182 28.53 -7.44 -44.09
C PRO A 182 28.57 -7.37 -42.55
N LEU A 183 29.66 -6.83 -42.00
CA LEU A 183 29.87 -6.72 -40.54
C LEU A 183 28.73 -5.99 -39.82
N ARG A 184 28.18 -4.94 -40.44
CA ARG A 184 27.01 -4.20 -39.93
C ARG A 184 25.75 -5.06 -39.80
N PHE A 185 25.58 -6.05 -40.68
CA PHE A 185 24.43 -6.96 -40.62
C PHE A 185 24.55 -7.90 -39.43
N VAL A 186 25.72 -8.51 -39.22
CA VAL A 186 25.99 -9.38 -38.06
C VAL A 186 25.82 -8.62 -36.75
N PHE A 187 26.37 -7.40 -36.67
CA PHE A 187 26.18 -6.53 -35.52
C PHE A 187 24.69 -6.27 -35.23
N ALA A 188 23.93 -5.85 -36.25
CA ALA A 188 22.52 -5.54 -36.13
C ALA A 188 21.70 -6.77 -35.71
N VAL A 189 21.99 -7.96 -36.25
CA VAL A 189 21.31 -9.21 -35.88
C VAL A 189 21.55 -9.55 -34.41
N VAL A 190 22.81 -9.51 -33.94
CA VAL A 190 23.14 -9.83 -32.55
C VAL A 190 22.54 -8.81 -31.59
N TRP A 191 22.60 -7.52 -31.93
CA TRP A 191 22.01 -6.48 -31.10
C TRP A 191 20.48 -6.56 -31.08
N ALA A 192 19.83 -6.78 -32.23
CA ALA A 192 18.37 -6.93 -32.30
C ALA A 192 17.87 -8.15 -31.53
N TYR A 193 18.60 -9.27 -31.60
CA TYR A 193 18.27 -10.46 -30.81
C TYR A 193 18.40 -10.19 -29.30
N SER A 194 19.48 -9.53 -28.88
CA SER A 194 19.69 -9.12 -27.49
C SER A 194 18.59 -8.15 -27.03
N ALA A 195 18.23 -7.18 -27.88
CA ALA A 195 17.18 -6.21 -27.61
C ALA A 195 15.81 -6.88 -27.45
N ALA A 196 15.46 -7.81 -28.33
CA ALA A 196 14.23 -8.58 -28.23
C ALA A 196 14.16 -9.38 -26.91
N LEU A 197 15.27 -10.00 -26.50
CA LEU A 197 15.35 -10.76 -25.26
C LEU A 197 15.20 -9.85 -24.03
N ILE A 198 15.87 -8.69 -24.02
CA ILE A 198 15.77 -7.69 -22.95
C ILE A 198 14.36 -7.12 -22.85
N LEU A 199 13.76 -6.70 -23.97
CA LEU A 199 12.43 -6.10 -24.01
C LEU A 199 11.34 -7.09 -23.58
N SER A 200 11.39 -8.32 -24.09
CA SER A 200 10.45 -9.37 -23.69
C SER A 200 10.62 -9.76 -22.22
N GLY A 201 11.85 -9.91 -21.73
CA GLY A 201 12.15 -10.18 -20.33
C GLY A 201 11.67 -9.06 -19.40
N ALA A 202 11.92 -7.81 -19.75
CA ALA A 202 11.46 -6.65 -18.99
C ALA A 202 9.93 -6.55 -18.97
N GLY A 203 9.26 -6.78 -20.10
CA GLY A 203 7.80 -6.81 -20.19
C GLY A 203 7.17 -7.91 -19.33
N LEU A 204 7.71 -9.13 -19.41
CA LEU A 204 7.27 -10.26 -18.57
C LEU A 204 7.53 -9.99 -17.08
N GLY A 205 8.72 -9.48 -16.74
CA GLY A 205 9.08 -9.12 -15.38
C GLY A 205 8.15 -8.06 -14.79
N LEU A 206 7.81 -7.03 -15.58
CA LEU A 206 6.86 -6.00 -15.16
C LEU A 206 5.46 -6.56 -14.95
N ALA A 207 4.97 -7.40 -15.87
CA ALA A 207 3.66 -8.03 -15.74
C ALA A 207 3.58 -8.93 -14.50
N LEU A 208 4.59 -9.76 -14.26
CA LEU A 208 4.67 -10.63 -13.08
C LEU A 208 4.78 -9.82 -11.79
N GLY A 209 5.64 -8.79 -11.77
CA GLY A 209 5.81 -7.91 -10.61
C GLY A 209 4.55 -7.14 -10.27
N TRP A 210 3.86 -6.60 -11.27
CA TRP A 210 2.59 -5.91 -11.08
C TRP A 210 1.47 -6.84 -10.61
N GLY A 211 1.38 -8.04 -11.19
CA GLY A 211 0.44 -9.07 -10.75
C GLY A 211 0.66 -9.49 -9.29
N ALA A 212 1.91 -9.76 -8.91
CA ALA A 212 2.28 -10.08 -7.53
C ALA A 212 1.95 -8.92 -6.57
N ALA A 213 2.27 -7.68 -6.95
CA ALA A 213 1.97 -6.50 -6.15
C ALA A 213 0.46 -6.32 -5.94
N ARG A 214 -0.39 -6.56 -6.95
CA ARG A 214 -1.86 -6.55 -6.80
C ARG A 214 -2.35 -7.66 -5.88
N ALA A 215 -1.82 -8.87 -6.01
CA ALA A 215 -2.20 -9.99 -5.15
C ALA A 215 -1.86 -9.71 -3.67
N ILE A 216 -0.65 -9.21 -3.40
CA ILE A 216 -0.22 -8.82 -2.05
C ILE A 216 -1.08 -7.67 -1.53
N SER A 217 -1.35 -6.64 -2.35
CA SER A 217 -2.18 -5.51 -1.96
C SER A 217 -3.60 -5.92 -1.59
N ALA A 218 -4.19 -6.85 -2.34
CA ALA A 218 -5.51 -7.42 -2.04
C ALA A 218 -5.49 -8.20 -0.72
N ALA A 219 -4.45 -9.02 -0.49
CA ALA A 219 -4.30 -9.78 0.75
C ALA A 219 -4.10 -8.87 1.98
N VAL A 220 -3.35 -7.78 1.85
CA VAL A 220 -3.17 -6.78 2.92
C VAL A 220 -4.48 -6.04 3.18
N THR A 221 -5.14 -5.54 2.13
CA THR A 221 -6.42 -4.83 2.25
C THR A 221 -7.47 -5.68 2.95
N ALA A 222 -7.55 -6.98 2.64
CA ALA A 222 -8.48 -7.90 3.28
C ALA A 222 -8.19 -8.14 4.77
N ARG A 223 -6.96 -7.91 5.23
CA ARG A 223 -6.54 -8.13 6.64
C ARG A 223 -6.56 -6.86 7.48
N THR A 224 -6.36 -5.71 6.88
CA THR A 224 -6.24 -4.43 7.60
C THR A 224 -7.46 -3.53 7.42
N ASP A 225 -8.38 -3.87 6.50
CA ASP A 225 -9.48 -3.02 6.05
C ASP A 225 -9.06 -1.63 5.53
N VAL A 226 -7.75 -1.44 5.33
CA VAL A 226 -7.16 -0.25 4.71
C VAL A 226 -6.95 -0.54 3.24
N LEU A 227 -7.54 0.28 2.37
CA LEU A 227 -7.39 0.16 0.93
C LEU A 227 -5.92 0.40 0.52
N VAL A 228 -5.20 -0.67 0.19
CA VAL A 228 -3.85 -0.59 -0.37
C VAL A 228 -3.93 -0.85 -1.87
N GLN A 229 -3.48 0.10 -2.68
CA GLN A 229 -3.49 -0.01 -4.14
C GLN A 229 -2.06 -0.09 -4.70
N ALA A 230 -1.77 -1.19 -5.39
CA ALA A 230 -0.59 -1.30 -6.25
C ALA A 230 -0.88 -0.64 -7.60
N ASN A 231 -0.42 0.61 -7.75
CA ASN A 231 -0.49 1.37 -9.00
C ASN A 231 0.89 1.43 -9.64
N LEU A 232 0.91 1.36 -10.98
CA LEU A 232 2.13 1.60 -11.74
C LEU A 232 2.27 3.11 -11.95
N GLY A 233 3.24 3.72 -11.28
CA GLY A 233 3.50 5.15 -11.35
C GLY A 233 4.63 5.49 -12.31
N TRP A 234 4.89 6.79 -12.41
CA TRP A 234 6.07 7.31 -13.10
C TRP A 234 7.39 6.78 -12.55
N PRO A 235 7.61 6.65 -11.23
CA PRO A 235 8.88 6.13 -10.71
C PRO A 235 9.22 4.74 -11.24
N GLU A 236 8.23 3.84 -11.28
CA GLU A 236 8.39 2.49 -11.79
C GLU A 236 8.70 2.50 -13.30
N ALA A 237 8.00 3.34 -14.07
CA ALA A 237 8.27 3.51 -15.50
C ALA A 237 9.71 3.99 -15.76
N HIS A 238 10.22 4.94 -14.97
CA HIS A 238 11.60 5.41 -15.10
C HIS A 238 12.62 4.33 -14.73
N LEU A 239 12.35 3.51 -13.71
CA LEU A 239 13.24 2.39 -13.34
C LEU A 239 13.33 1.33 -14.44
N VAL A 240 12.18 0.94 -15.01
CA VAL A 240 12.12 -0.01 -16.13
C VAL A 240 12.80 0.56 -17.37
N ALA A 241 12.50 1.81 -17.73
CA ALA A 241 13.13 2.48 -18.87
C ALA A 241 14.65 2.62 -18.69
N GLY A 242 15.10 2.98 -17.47
CA GLY A 242 16.52 3.06 -17.13
C GLY A 242 17.23 1.70 -17.27
N PHE A 243 16.60 0.63 -16.79
CA PHE A 243 17.13 -0.73 -16.93
C PHE A 243 17.24 -1.17 -18.38
N ILE A 244 16.18 -1.00 -19.17
CA ILE A 244 16.16 -1.35 -20.59
C ILE A 244 17.25 -0.54 -21.33
N SER A 245 17.34 0.76 -21.06
CA SER A 245 18.34 1.62 -21.70
C SER A 245 19.76 1.18 -21.38
N LEU A 246 20.06 0.91 -20.10
CA LEU A 246 21.36 0.44 -19.65
C LEU A 246 21.73 -0.92 -20.25
N THR A 247 20.81 -1.88 -20.21
CA THR A 247 21.05 -3.23 -20.73
C THR A 247 21.17 -3.27 -22.25
N LEU A 248 20.40 -2.46 -22.98
CA LEU A 248 20.54 -2.30 -24.43
C LEU A 248 21.87 -1.66 -24.81
N PHE A 249 22.33 -0.69 -24.02
CA PHE A 249 23.67 -0.11 -24.18
C PHE A 249 24.76 -1.16 -23.91
N MET A 250 24.63 -1.92 -22.83
CA MET A 250 25.57 -3.01 -22.53
C MET A 250 25.56 -4.11 -23.61
N ALA A 251 24.43 -4.38 -24.25
CA ALA A 251 24.29 -5.34 -25.35
C ALA A 251 25.05 -4.93 -26.63
N LEU A 252 25.53 -3.68 -26.74
CA LEU A 252 26.43 -3.28 -27.82
C LEU A 252 27.80 -3.98 -27.69
N LEU A 253 28.26 -4.26 -26.47
CA LEU A 253 29.53 -4.94 -26.22
C LEU A 253 29.56 -6.37 -26.80
N PRO A 254 28.62 -7.28 -26.47
CA PRO A 254 28.59 -8.62 -27.06
C PRO A 254 28.40 -8.59 -28.58
N ALA A 255 27.60 -7.65 -29.11
CA ALA A 255 27.42 -7.47 -30.55
C ALA A 255 28.72 -7.05 -31.26
N TRP A 256 29.48 -6.12 -30.67
CA TRP A 256 30.78 -5.70 -31.21
C TRP A 256 31.82 -6.81 -31.14
N LEU A 257 31.87 -7.56 -30.04
CA LEU A 257 32.77 -8.71 -29.89
C LEU A 257 32.47 -9.81 -30.91
N ALA A 258 31.19 -10.03 -31.26
CA ALA A 258 30.81 -11.00 -32.29
C ALA A 258 31.40 -10.68 -33.67
N VAL A 259 31.45 -9.39 -34.03
CA VAL A 259 32.01 -8.93 -35.31
C VAL A 259 33.52 -9.11 -35.37
N ARG A 260 34.22 -8.95 -34.24
CA ARG A 260 35.68 -9.05 -34.14
C ARG A 260 36.22 -10.48 -34.08
N ARG A 261 35.36 -11.49 -33.99
CA ARG A 261 35.79 -12.89 -33.94
C ARG A 261 36.41 -13.36 -35.27
N PRO A 262 37.52 -14.13 -35.23
CA PRO A 262 38.14 -14.68 -36.43
C PRO A 262 37.32 -15.83 -37.02
N LEU A 263 37.05 -15.75 -38.33
CA LEU A 263 36.24 -16.72 -39.07
C LEU A 263 36.79 -18.15 -39.05
N LEU A 264 38.11 -18.30 -39.16
CA LEU A 264 38.78 -19.60 -39.25
C LEU A 264 38.73 -20.38 -37.93
N THR A 265 38.65 -19.68 -36.81
CA THR A 265 38.57 -20.30 -35.47
C THR A 265 37.16 -20.81 -35.21
N ASP A 266 36.13 -19.99 -35.50
CA ASP A 266 34.72 -20.34 -35.27
C ASP A 266 34.16 -21.40 -36.25
N LEU A 267 34.84 -21.71 -37.35
CA LEU A 267 34.46 -22.77 -38.30
C LEU A 267 35.10 -24.14 -37.99
N ARG A 268 36.17 -24.17 -37.18
CA ARG A 268 36.94 -25.38 -36.85
C ARG A 268 36.55 -26.03 -35.52
N THR A 269 35.81 -25.31 -34.67
CA THR A 269 35.31 -25.75 -33.36
C THR A 269 33.82 -25.46 -33.27
#